data_AF-A0A7C4RR91-F1
#
_entry.id   AF-A0A7C4RR91-F1
#
_cell.length_a   1.000
_cell.length_b   1.000
_cell.length_c   1.000
_cell.angle_alpha   90.00
_cell.angle_beta   90.00
_cell.angle_gamma   90.00
#
_symmetry.space_group_name_H-M   'P 1'
#
loop_
_entity.id
_entity.type
_entity.pdbx_description
1 polymer ?
#
loop_
_entity_poly.entity_id
_entity_poly.type
_entity_poly.pdbx_seq_one_letter_code
_entity_poly.pdbx_strand_id
1 'polypeptide(L)'
;FLAAAAFHGANPVKYASPFFHLVTGYTLIGAFFLATDDSSSPVNFLPMILYGLGAGILTVLIRCIGAYADGVVFAILVFNIANPLLDKIRPAAVGKVNDHA
;
A
#
# COMPACT_ATOMS: atom_id res chain seq x y z
N PHE A 1 -1.60 -3.70 -8.83
CA PHE A 1 -1.65 -4.10 -10.26
C PHE A 1 -0.25 -4.31 -10.86
N LEU A 2 0.59 -3.27 -10.91
CA LEU A 2 1.93 -3.35 -11.54
C LEU A 2 2.80 -4.49 -10.99
N ALA A 3 2.83 -4.70 -9.68
CA ALA A 3 3.54 -5.82 -9.07
C ALA A 3 3.05 -7.17 -9.59
N ALA A 4 1.73 -7.38 -9.65
CA ALA A 4 1.15 -8.62 -10.16
C ALA A 4 1.44 -8.81 -11.66
N ALA A 5 1.48 -7.72 -12.44
CA ALA A 5 1.85 -7.76 -13.85
C ALA A 5 3.32 -8.20 -14.04
N ALA A 6 4.22 -7.73 -13.18
CA ALA A 6 5.61 -8.16 -13.20
C ALA A 6 5.76 -9.66 -12.87
N PHE A 7 5.06 -10.16 -11.85
CA PHE A 7 5.07 -11.59 -11.51
C PHE A 7 4.46 -12.45 -12.63
N HIS A 8 3.31 -12.04 -13.15
CA HIS A 8 2.64 -12.75 -14.25
C HIS A 8 3.50 -12.80 -15.52
N GLY A 9 4.20 -11.70 -15.85
CA GLY A 9 5.15 -11.68 -16.97
C GLY A 9 6.37 -12.58 -16.78
N ALA A 10 6.79 -12.80 -15.53
CA ALA A 10 7.92 -13.71 -15.23
C ALA A 10 7.54 -15.19 -15.37
N ASN A 11 6.35 -15.59 -14.93
CA ASN A 11 5.83 -16.94 -15.15
C ASN A 11 4.29 -16.96 -15.10
N PRO A 12 3.62 -16.97 -16.26
CA PRO A 12 2.16 -16.90 -16.32
C PRO A 12 1.46 -18.20 -15.92
N VAL A 13 2.16 -19.33 -15.88
CA VAL A 13 1.62 -20.63 -15.44
C VAL A 13 1.55 -20.68 -13.91
N LYS A 14 2.53 -20.08 -13.24
CA LYS A 14 2.63 -20.04 -11.77
C LYS A 14 1.84 -18.90 -11.14
N TYR A 15 1.87 -17.71 -11.75
CA TYR A 15 1.32 -16.49 -11.17
C TYR A 15 0.05 -16.06 -11.91
N ALA A 16 -1.03 -15.81 -11.15
CA ALA A 16 -2.32 -15.43 -11.70
C ALA A 16 -2.29 -14.05 -12.39
N SER A 17 -3.31 -13.77 -13.20
CA SER A 17 -3.37 -12.51 -13.95
C SER A 17 -3.50 -11.30 -13.00
N PRO A 18 -3.03 -10.11 -13.39
CA PRO A 18 -3.10 -8.93 -12.54
C PRO A 18 -4.54 -8.53 -12.15
N PHE A 19 -5.50 -8.75 -13.06
CA PHE A 19 -6.92 -8.53 -12.80
C PHE A 19 -7.46 -9.50 -11.75
N PHE A 20 -7.03 -10.78 -11.79
CA PHE A 20 -7.41 -11.75 -10.76
C PHE A 20 -7.03 -11.24 -9.37
N HIS A 21 -5.80 -10.75 -9.19
CA HIS A 21 -5.37 -10.19 -7.91
C HIS A 21 -6.17 -8.97 -7.45
N LEU A 22 -6.76 -8.18 -8.36
CA LEU A 22 -7.56 -7.01 -8.01
C LEU A 22 -9.00 -7.37 -7.59
N VAL A 23 -9.63 -8.30 -8.29
CA VAL A 23 -11.07 -8.59 -8.12
C VAL A 23 -11.37 -9.75 -7.18
N THR A 24 -10.34 -10.45 -6.70
CA THR A 24 -10.50 -11.62 -5.82
C THR A 24 -10.02 -11.38 -4.40
N GLY A 25 -10.51 -12.24 -3.51
CA GLY A 25 -10.22 -12.20 -2.08
C GLY A 25 -10.70 -10.90 -1.46
N TYR A 26 -9.92 -10.38 -0.51
CA TYR A 26 -10.27 -9.15 0.21
C TYR A 26 -9.77 -7.87 -0.46
N THR A 27 -9.27 -7.91 -1.70
CA THR A 27 -8.54 -6.77 -2.28
C THR A 27 -9.39 -5.51 -2.41
N LEU A 28 -10.61 -5.64 -2.95
CA LEU A 28 -11.53 -4.50 -3.08
C LEU A 28 -12.03 -4.00 -1.73
N ILE A 29 -12.35 -4.93 -0.81
CA ILE A 29 -12.76 -4.58 0.55
C ILE A 29 -11.63 -3.85 1.28
N GLY A 30 -10.41 -4.35 1.14
CA GLY A 30 -9.20 -3.75 1.67
C GLY A 30 -8.97 -2.35 1.11
N ALA A 31 -9.11 -2.17 -0.19
CA ALA A 31 -8.85 -0.90 -0.86
C ALA A 31 -9.88 0.20 -0.53
N PHE A 32 -11.16 -0.15 -0.36
CA PHE A 32 -12.24 0.84 -0.19
C PHE A 32 -12.72 1.04 1.25
N PHE A 33 -12.45 0.08 2.14
CA PHE A 33 -12.99 0.14 3.51
C PHE A 33 -11.92 0.05 4.59
N LEU A 34 -10.83 -0.71 4.39
CA LEU A 34 -9.78 -0.84 5.42
C LEU A 34 -8.66 0.18 5.23
N ALA A 35 -8.14 0.31 4.01
CA ALA A 35 -7.01 1.20 3.68
C ALA A 35 -7.39 2.69 3.72
N THR A 36 -8.67 3.01 3.75
CA THR A 36 -9.21 4.37 3.79
C THR A 36 -9.72 4.74 5.18
N ASP A 37 -9.36 3.98 6.21
CA ASP A 37 -9.72 4.29 7.59
C ASP A 37 -8.91 5.48 8.12
N ASP A 38 -9.60 6.57 8.47
CA ASP A 38 -9.00 7.85 8.87
C ASP A 38 -8.17 7.77 10.15
N SER A 39 -8.40 6.77 11.01
CA SER A 39 -7.71 6.67 12.30
C SER A 39 -6.28 6.13 12.18
N SER A 40 -6.01 5.38 11.11
CA SER A 40 -4.79 4.59 10.95
C SER A 40 -4.03 4.84 9.66
N SER A 41 -4.55 5.74 8.79
CA SER A 41 -3.99 6.06 7.49
C SER A 41 -3.34 7.46 7.47
N PRO A 42 -2.36 7.69 6.57
CA PRO A 42 -1.69 8.98 6.48
C PRO A 42 -2.61 10.06 5.89
N VAL A 43 -2.51 11.28 6.42
CA VAL A 43 -3.34 12.43 5.98
C VAL A 43 -2.69 13.29 4.90
N ASN A 44 -1.38 13.13 4.68
CA ASN A 44 -0.63 13.90 3.69
C ASN A 44 -0.57 13.18 2.34
N PHE A 45 -0.59 13.93 1.24
CA PHE A 45 -0.64 13.38 -0.13
C PHE A 45 0.48 12.38 -0.43
N LEU A 46 1.73 12.72 -0.11
CA LEU A 46 2.88 11.88 -0.44
C LEU A 46 2.93 10.59 0.41
N PRO A 47 2.77 10.65 1.74
CA PRO A 47 2.54 9.46 2.58
C PRO A 47 1.37 8.57 2.13
N MET A 48 0.25 9.15 1.69
CA MET A 48 -0.92 8.41 1.22
C MET A 48 -0.61 7.55 -0.01
N ILE A 49 0.15 8.09 -0.98
CA ILE A 49 0.60 7.33 -2.15
C ILE A 49 1.54 6.19 -1.74
N LEU A 50 2.51 6.47 -0.87
CA LEU A 50 3.47 5.47 -0.40
C LEU A 50 2.78 4.34 0.38
N TYR A 51 1.79 4.69 1.19
CA TYR A 51 0.97 3.75 1.94
C TYR A 51 0.24 2.79 0.99
N GLY A 52 -0.54 3.31 0.04
CA GLY A 52 -1.34 2.48 -0.87
C GLY A 52 -0.48 1.63 -1.81
N LEU A 53 0.60 2.22 -2.34
CA LEU A 53 1.54 1.52 -3.21
C LEU A 53 2.27 0.41 -2.46
N GLY A 54 2.74 0.71 -1.25
CA GLY A 54 3.45 -0.23 -0.39
C GLY A 54 2.57 -1.41 0.04
N ALA A 55 1.36 -1.13 0.55
CA ALA A 55 0.40 -2.17 0.93
C ALA A 55 -0.01 -3.05 -0.27
N GLY A 56 -0.20 -2.44 -1.45
CA GLY A 56 -0.54 -3.16 -2.67
C GLY A 56 0.60 -4.07 -3.17
N ILE A 57 1.86 -3.62 -3.11
CA ILE A 57 3.02 -4.45 -3.47
C ILE A 57 3.17 -5.60 -2.47
N LEU A 58 3.10 -5.30 -1.17
CA LEU A 58 3.25 -6.31 -0.13
C LEU A 58 2.15 -7.39 -0.21
N THR A 59 0.92 -7.01 -0.53
CA THR A 59 -0.17 -7.95 -0.80
C THR A 59 0.19 -8.94 -1.92
N VAL A 60 0.71 -8.44 -3.04
CA VAL A 60 1.10 -9.30 -4.18
C VAL A 60 2.28 -10.20 -3.81
N LEU A 61 3.27 -9.68 -3.08
CA LEU A 61 4.38 -10.48 -2.58
C LEU A 61 3.87 -11.65 -1.73
N ILE A 62 2.99 -11.38 -0.76
CA ILE A 62 2.45 -12.44 0.09
C ILE A 62 1.69 -13.49 -0.73
N ARG A 63 0.89 -13.08 -1.71
CA ARG A 63 0.13 -14.01 -2.55
C ARG A 63 0.98 -14.83 -3.52
N CYS A 64 2.11 -14.29 -3.99
CA CYS A 64 2.95 -14.95 -4.99
C CYS A 64 4.07 -15.80 -4.38
N ILE A 65 4.69 -15.33 -3.29
CA ILE A 65 5.85 -15.99 -2.66
C ILE A 65 5.61 -16.41 -1.21
N GLY A 66 4.51 -15.98 -0.58
CA GLY A 66 4.16 -16.36 0.78
C GLY A 66 3.41 -17.68 0.87
N ALA A 67 3.21 -18.15 2.11
CA ALA A 67 2.47 -19.38 2.40
C ALA A 67 0.95 -19.17 2.48
N TYR A 68 0.47 -17.92 2.48
CA TYR A 68 -0.93 -17.56 2.65
C TYR A 68 -1.58 -17.20 1.31
N ALA A 69 -2.80 -17.69 1.09
CA ALA A 69 -3.58 -17.42 -0.12
C ALA A 69 -4.10 -15.97 -0.20
N ASP A 70 -4.27 -15.30 0.94
CA ASP A 70 -4.57 -13.87 1.02
C ASP A 70 -3.50 -13.15 1.85
N GLY A 71 -3.28 -11.87 1.55
CA GLY A 71 -2.30 -11.02 2.21
C GLY A 71 -2.74 -9.56 2.37
N VAL A 72 -3.98 -9.22 1.97
CA VAL A 72 -4.47 -7.83 1.92
C VAL A 72 -4.50 -7.23 3.32
N VAL A 73 -5.18 -7.91 4.26
CA VAL A 73 -5.36 -7.42 5.63
C VAL A 73 -4.00 -7.31 6.34
N PHE A 74 -3.12 -8.29 6.15
CA PHE A 74 -1.78 -8.26 6.73
C PHE A 74 -0.96 -7.08 6.19
N ALA A 75 -0.99 -6.84 4.87
CA ALA A 75 -0.29 -5.73 4.27
C ALA A 75 -0.80 -4.36 4.80
N ILE A 76 -2.12 -4.21 4.94
CA ILE A 76 -2.74 -3.01 5.51
C ILE A 76 -2.30 -2.81 6.96
N LEU A 77 -2.36 -3.85 7.80
CA LEU A 77 -1.95 -3.75 9.20
C LEU A 77 -0.47 -3.36 9.36
N VAL A 78 0.41 -3.92 8.51
CA VAL A 78 1.83 -3.54 8.49
C VAL A 78 2.00 -2.05 8.16
N PHE A 79 1.25 -1.55 7.19
CA PHE A 79 1.34 -0.14 6.79
C PHE A 79 0.64 0.81 7.77
N ASN A 80 -0.37 0.36 8.50
CA ASN A 80 -0.96 1.11 9.63
C ASN A 80 0.07 1.30 10.74
N ILE A 81 0.86 0.26 11.06
CA ILE A 81 1.96 0.36 12.02
C ILE A 81 3.06 1.30 11.50
N ALA A 82 3.32 1.29 10.20
CA ALA A 82 4.31 2.17 9.57
C ALA A 82 3.79 3.61 9.37
N ASN A 83 2.50 3.88 9.54
CA ASN A 83 1.90 5.18 9.26
C ASN A 83 2.59 6.36 9.98
N PRO A 84 2.92 6.29 11.30
CA PRO A 84 3.63 7.37 11.97
C PRO A 84 5.02 7.67 11.40
N LEU A 85 5.65 6.71 10.72
CA LEU A 85 6.92 6.91 10.02
C LEU A 85 6.70 7.57 8.66
N LEU A 86 5.64 7.19 7.95
CA LEU A 86 5.26 7.82 6.68
C LEU A 86 4.85 9.29 6.89
N ASP A 87 4.13 9.60 7.97
CA ASP A 87 3.71 10.97 8.29
C ASP A 87 4.87 11.90 8.66
N LYS A 88 6.06 11.37 8.97
CA LYS A 88 7.28 12.20 9.07
C LYS A 88 7.66 12.84 7.75
N ILE A 89 7.21 12.27 6.62
CA ILE A 89 7.39 12.80 5.28
C ILE A 89 6.32 13.88 5.03
N ARG A 90 6.38 14.93 5.84
CA ARG A 90 5.49 16.09 5.75
C ARG A 90 6.16 17.24 4.99
N PRO A 91 5.40 18.02 4.21
CA PRO A 91 5.92 19.25 3.61
C PRO A 91 6.43 20.21 4.69
N ALA A 92 7.43 21.03 4.34
CA ALA A 92 7.96 22.05 5.23
C ALA A 92 6.81 22.98 5.68
N ALA A 93 6.77 23.32 6.97
CA ALA A 93 5.76 24.20 7.50
C ALA A 93 5.81 25.55 6.75
N VAL A 94 4.74 25.87 6.02
CA VAL A 94 4.56 27.15 5.36
C VAL A 94 4.36 28.18 6.47
N GLY A 95 5.42 28.91 6.82
CA GLY A 95 5.39 29.86 7.93
C GLY A 95 6.72 30.16 8.61
N LYS A 96 7.85 29.55 8.21
CA LYS A 96 9.16 30.07 8.61
C LYS A 96 9.39 31.43 7.93
N VAL A 97 8.97 32.51 8.58
CA VAL A 97 9.53 33.85 8.33
C VAL A 97 11.02 33.72 8.59
N ASN A 98 11.84 33.98 7.58
CA ASN A 98 13.29 34.07 7.74
C ASN A 98 13.57 35.27 8.66
N ASP A 99 13.72 35.01 9.95
CA ASP A 99 14.04 36.01 10.98
C ASP A 99 15.55 36.34 10.95
N HIS A 100 16.01 36.71 9.76
CA HIS A 100 17.38 37.14 9.47
C HIS A 100 17.32 38.42 8.65
N ALA A 101 17.01 39.53 9.32
CA ALA A 101 17.27 40.90 8.86
C ALA A 101 17.65 41.76 10.07
#